data_AF-A0A517DXB0-F1
#
_entry.id   AF-A0A517DXB0-F1
#
_cell.length_a   1.000
_cell.length_b   1.000
_cell.length_c   1.000
_cell.angle_alpha   90.00
_cell.angle_beta   90.00
_cell.angle_gamma   90.00
#
_symmetry.space_group_name_H-M   'P 1'
#
loop_
_entity.id
_entity.type
_entity.pdbx_description
1 polymer ?
#
loop_
_entity_poly.entity_id
_entity_poly.type
_entity_poly.pdbx_seq_one_letter_code
_entity_poly.pdbx_strand_id
1 'polypeptide(L)'
;MKTLALLFFGGWMLLIIWFSAQPAAESKGLSGMVVQALADMLTTLLPVAQSAKEQQLLIQHLHGFVRKVAHGVNYFVLGCLAYQALRLHLGIQKKAWLVAVTMLFCAAFAAVDELHQVYVPGRSGELRDVMIDSGSALAGILFCSRYGSRKGQS
;
A
#
# COMPACT_ATOMS: atom_id res chain seq x y z
N MET A 1 2.38 -25.70 -1.62
CA MET A 1 3.04 -24.39 -1.38
C MET A 1 2.86 -23.40 -2.53
N LYS A 2 3.12 -23.79 -3.79
CA LYS A 2 3.00 -22.91 -4.96
C LYS A 2 1.59 -22.30 -5.14
N THR A 3 0.56 -23.14 -5.14
CA THR A 3 -0.85 -22.70 -5.25
C THR A 3 -1.27 -21.75 -4.13
N LEU A 4 -0.81 -22.00 -2.89
CA LEU A 4 -1.11 -21.15 -1.75
C LEU A 4 -0.51 -19.73 -1.91
N ALA A 5 0.70 -19.63 -2.46
CA ALA A 5 1.32 -18.33 -2.75
C ALA A 5 0.53 -17.52 -3.78
N LEU A 6 -0.04 -18.18 -4.80
CA LEU A 6 -0.92 -17.51 -5.77
C LEU A 6 -2.25 -17.07 -5.15
N LEU A 7 -2.85 -17.90 -4.28
CA LEU A 7 -4.09 -17.53 -3.59
C LEU A 7 -3.91 -16.30 -2.71
N PHE A 8 -2.82 -16.26 -1.91
CA PHE A 8 -2.53 -15.08 -1.09
C PHE A 8 -2.22 -13.85 -1.95
N PHE A 9 -1.44 -14.02 -3.01
CA PHE A 9 -1.11 -12.92 -3.92
C PHE A 9 -2.36 -12.35 -4.61
N GLY A 10 -3.19 -13.18 -5.22
CA GLY A 10 -4.43 -12.76 -5.88
C GLY A 10 -5.45 -12.20 -4.88
N GLY A 11 -5.60 -12.85 -3.72
CA GLY A 11 -6.47 -12.35 -2.64
C GLY A 11 -6.05 -10.98 -2.13
N TRP A 12 -4.74 -10.73 -2.00
CA TRP A 12 -4.22 -9.43 -1.58
C TRP A 12 -4.47 -8.35 -2.64
N MET A 13 -4.31 -8.66 -3.93
CA MET A 13 -4.67 -7.73 -5.02
C MET A 13 -6.17 -7.36 -4.98
N LEU A 14 -7.05 -8.33 -4.76
CA LEU A 14 -8.49 -8.07 -4.63
C LEU A 14 -8.80 -7.18 -3.42
N LEU A 15 -8.09 -7.39 -2.31
CA LEU A 15 -8.21 -6.55 -1.11
C LEU A 15 -7.76 -5.11 -1.40
N ILE A 16 -6.67 -4.89 -2.14
CA ILE A 16 -6.23 -3.54 -2.54
C ILE A 16 -7.30 -2.87 -3.41
N ILE A 17 -7.80 -3.55 -4.44
CA ILE A 17 -8.84 -3.01 -5.32
C ILE A 17 -10.10 -2.67 -4.53
N TRP A 18 -10.50 -3.52 -3.59
CA TRP A 18 -11.64 -3.27 -2.73
C TRP A 18 -11.45 -2.02 -1.85
N PHE A 19 -10.28 -1.84 -1.24
CA PHE A 19 -9.98 -0.61 -0.48
C PHE A 19 -9.85 0.63 -1.36
N SER A 20 -9.35 0.48 -2.58
CA SER A 20 -9.22 1.54 -3.57
C SER A 20 -10.58 2.02 -4.10
N ALA A 21 -11.54 1.10 -4.24
CA ALA A 21 -12.91 1.39 -4.67
C ALA A 21 -13.75 2.15 -3.63
N GLN A 22 -13.32 2.21 -2.37
CA GLN A 22 -14.08 2.89 -1.32
C GLN A 22 -14.00 4.42 -1.47
N PRO A 23 -15.16 5.12 -1.53
CA PRO A 23 -15.21 6.58 -1.54
C PRO A 23 -14.48 7.18 -0.35
N ALA A 24 -13.90 8.36 -0.53
CA ALA A 24 -13.18 9.05 0.54
C ALA A 24 -14.07 9.38 1.76
N ALA A 25 -15.40 9.40 1.59
CA ALA A 25 -16.36 9.58 2.67
C ALA A 25 -16.53 8.32 3.53
N GLU A 26 -16.58 7.13 2.93
CA GLU A 26 -16.76 5.87 3.66
C GLU A 26 -15.47 5.37 4.31
N SER A 27 -14.30 5.65 3.70
CA SER A 27 -13.01 5.29 4.31
C SER A 27 -12.75 6.01 5.65
N LYS A 28 -13.52 7.05 5.97
CA LYS A 28 -13.48 7.74 7.26
C LYS A 28 -13.98 6.87 8.41
N GLY A 29 -14.88 5.92 8.16
CA GLY A 29 -15.40 5.02 9.19
C GLY A 29 -14.34 4.04 9.70
N LEU A 30 -13.57 3.43 8.79
CA LEU A 30 -12.58 2.39 9.13
C LEU A 30 -11.31 2.97 9.80
N SER A 31 -10.85 4.12 9.31
CA SER A 31 -9.66 4.82 9.83
C SER A 31 -9.98 5.82 10.95
N GLY A 32 -11.26 6.07 11.21
CA GLY A 32 -11.75 7.15 12.08
C GLY A 32 -11.23 7.07 13.50
N MET A 33 -11.17 5.88 14.09
CA MET A 33 -10.69 5.70 15.47
C MET A 33 -9.21 6.09 15.63
N VAL A 34 -8.36 5.65 14.69
CA VAL A 34 -6.92 5.99 14.72
C VAL A 34 -6.72 7.48 14.46
N VAL A 35 -7.46 8.05 13.51
CA VAL A 35 -7.35 9.47 13.17
C VAL A 35 -7.84 10.36 14.31
N GLN A 36 -8.95 10.01 14.96
CA GLN A 36 -9.46 10.73 16.14
C GLN A 36 -8.48 10.63 17.30
N ALA A 37 -7.96 9.45 17.62
CA ALA A 37 -6.97 9.28 18.67
C ALA A 37 -5.69 10.12 18.42
N LEU A 38 -5.22 10.17 17.17
CA LEU A 38 -4.07 11.00 16.80
C LEU A 38 -4.40 12.51 16.89
N ALA A 39 -5.59 12.92 16.46
CA ALA A 39 -6.02 14.32 16.54
C ALA A 39 -6.16 14.77 18.00
N ASP A 40 -6.77 13.95 18.84
CA ASP A 40 -6.96 14.23 20.27
C ASP A 40 -5.61 14.28 20.99
N MET A 41 -4.70 13.34 20.69
CA MET A 41 -3.33 13.37 21.23
C MET A 41 -2.60 14.65 20.82
N LEU A 42 -2.66 15.03 19.54
CA LEU A 42 -1.91 16.18 19.02
C LEU A 42 -2.43 17.51 19.58
N THR A 43 -3.75 17.66 19.69
CA THR A 43 -4.39 18.85 20.28
C THR A 43 -4.22 18.94 21.80
N THR A 44 -4.01 17.81 22.48
CA THR A 44 -3.69 17.79 23.92
C THR A 44 -2.24 18.17 24.19
N LEU A 45 -1.30 17.70 23.35
CA LEU A 45 0.14 17.89 23.56
C LEU A 45 0.68 19.20 22.98
N LEU A 46 0.06 19.71 21.93
CA LEU A 46 0.43 20.96 21.27
C LEU A 46 -0.82 21.84 21.18
N PRO A 47 -0.71 23.17 21.40
CA PRO A 47 -1.80 24.12 21.17
C PRO A 47 -2.05 24.34 19.67
N VAL A 48 -2.10 23.27 18.90
CA VAL A 48 -2.44 23.27 17.48
C VAL A 48 -3.95 23.17 17.34
N ALA A 49 -4.51 23.85 16.34
CA ALA A 49 -5.94 23.79 16.02
C ALA A 49 -6.88 24.20 17.17
N GLN A 50 -6.75 25.45 17.61
CA GLN A 50 -7.54 26.01 18.72
C GLN A 50 -8.96 26.43 18.29
N SER A 51 -9.23 26.50 16.98
CA SER A 51 -10.57 26.72 16.44
C SER A 51 -11.17 25.44 15.87
N ALA A 52 -12.51 25.34 15.91
CA ALA A 52 -13.25 24.21 15.33
C ALA A 52 -12.91 24.00 13.83
N LYS A 53 -12.64 25.08 13.10
CA LYS A 53 -12.26 25.03 11.68
C LYS A 53 -10.88 24.41 11.47
N GLU A 54 -9.89 24.77 12.31
CA GLU A 54 -8.56 24.17 12.23
C GLU A 54 -8.57 22.70 12.66
N GLN A 55 -9.39 22.33 13.65
CA GLN A 55 -9.52 20.94 14.09
C GLN A 55 -10.10 20.07 12.98
N GLN A 56 -11.10 20.58 12.26
CA GLN A 56 -11.67 19.89 11.11
C GLN A 56 -10.65 19.74 9.96
N LEU A 57 -9.83 20.76 9.71
CA LEU A 57 -8.77 20.71 8.71
C LEU A 57 -7.67 19.70 9.09
N LEU A 58 -7.26 19.67 10.37
CA LEU A 58 -6.29 18.70 10.89
C LEU A 58 -6.77 17.26 10.71
N ILE A 59 -8.02 16.98 11.09
CA ILE A 59 -8.63 15.66 10.93
C ILE A 59 -8.66 15.23 9.46
N GLN A 60 -8.98 16.14 8.54
CA GLN A 60 -8.95 15.85 7.10
C GLN A 60 -7.54 15.47 6.60
N HIS A 61 -6.52 16.22 7.03
CA HIS A 61 -5.13 15.92 6.66
C HIS A 61 -4.65 14.59 7.26
N LEU A 62 -4.98 14.32 8.53
CA LEU A 62 -4.64 13.05 9.19
C LEU A 62 -5.32 11.86 8.51
N HIS A 63 -6.58 11.98 8.09
CA HIS A 63 -7.24 10.95 7.30
C HIS A 63 -6.51 10.68 5.98
N GLY A 64 -6.14 11.72 5.24
CA GLY A 64 -5.36 11.58 4.02
C GLY A 64 -4.02 10.90 4.27
N PHE A 65 -3.32 11.30 5.33
CA PHE A 65 -2.03 10.74 5.71
C PHE A 65 -2.11 9.25 6.09
N VAL A 66 -3.02 8.89 7.01
CA VAL A 66 -3.22 7.49 7.43
C VAL A 66 -3.57 6.60 6.24
N ARG A 67 -4.37 7.10 5.31
CA ARG A 67 -4.72 6.39 4.07
C ARG A 67 -3.50 6.15 3.17
N LYS A 68 -2.65 7.16 2.98
CA LYS A 68 -1.40 7.03 2.20
C LYS A 68 -0.44 6.03 2.86
N VAL A 69 -0.33 6.04 4.18
CA VAL A 69 0.46 5.03 4.92
C VAL A 69 -0.13 3.62 4.73
N ALA A 70 -1.46 3.46 4.79
CA ALA A 70 -2.10 2.18 4.56
C ALA A 70 -1.85 1.64 3.13
N HIS A 71 -1.87 2.51 2.12
CA HIS A 71 -1.47 2.14 0.75
C HIS A 71 -0.01 1.69 0.69
N GLY A 72 0.91 2.45 1.26
CA GLY A 72 2.32 2.03 1.34
C GLY A 72 2.50 0.66 1.99
N VAL A 73 1.81 0.37 3.10
CA VAL A 73 1.84 -0.96 3.73
C VAL A 73 1.26 -2.05 2.81
N ASN A 74 0.13 -1.78 2.15
CA ASN A 74 -0.47 -2.71 1.21
C ASN A 74 0.48 -3.06 0.05
N TYR A 75 1.16 -2.06 -0.51
CA TYR A 75 2.13 -2.28 -1.60
C TYR A 75 3.42 -2.95 -1.12
N PHE A 76 3.87 -2.69 0.11
CA PHE A 76 4.97 -3.45 0.71
C PHE A 76 4.65 -4.95 0.80
N VAL A 77 3.45 -5.28 1.30
CA VAL A 77 2.99 -6.68 1.38
C VAL A 77 2.80 -7.27 -0.01
N LEU A 78 2.23 -6.50 -0.95
CA LEU A 78 2.09 -6.92 -2.35
C LEU A 78 3.45 -7.25 -2.96
N GLY A 79 4.48 -6.42 -2.75
CA GLY A 79 5.84 -6.66 -3.23
C GLY A 79 6.44 -7.96 -2.69
N CYS A 80 6.21 -8.26 -1.40
CA CYS A 80 6.61 -9.52 -0.78
C CYS A 80 5.92 -10.73 -1.42
N LEU A 81 4.59 -10.66 -1.55
CA LEU A 81 3.76 -11.73 -2.10
C LEU A 81 4.03 -11.97 -3.59
N ALA A 82 4.12 -10.89 -4.37
CA ALA A 82 4.44 -10.93 -5.80
C ALA A 82 5.81 -11.57 -6.02
N TYR A 83 6.84 -11.13 -5.29
CA TYR A 83 8.18 -11.72 -5.42
C TYR A 83 8.16 -13.22 -5.13
N GLN A 84 7.47 -13.63 -4.05
CA GLN A 84 7.40 -15.02 -3.66
C GLN A 84 6.59 -15.87 -4.66
N ALA A 85 5.48 -15.35 -5.18
CA ALA A 85 4.66 -16.00 -6.20
C ALA A 85 5.43 -16.16 -7.51
N LEU A 86 6.02 -15.08 -8.03
CA LEU A 86 6.77 -15.11 -9.29
C LEU A 86 8.01 -16.02 -9.18
N ARG A 87 8.73 -16.01 -8.05
CA ARG A 87 9.86 -16.91 -7.81
C ARG A 87 9.48 -18.38 -7.95
N LEU A 88 8.31 -18.77 -7.44
CA LEU A 88 7.88 -20.17 -7.41
C LEU A 88 7.34 -20.68 -8.77
N HIS A 89 6.97 -19.77 -9.68
CA HIS A 89 6.25 -20.10 -10.91
C HIS A 89 6.99 -19.74 -12.20
N LEU A 90 7.77 -18.66 -12.24
CA LEU A 90 8.43 -18.20 -13.47
C LEU A 90 9.77 -18.89 -13.78
N GLY A 91 10.32 -19.67 -12.83
CA GLY A 91 11.59 -20.38 -13.04
C GLY A 91 12.81 -19.47 -13.30
N ILE A 92 12.69 -18.16 -13.04
CA ILE A 92 13.75 -17.17 -13.25
C ILE A 92 14.87 -17.41 -12.24
N GLN A 93 16.03 -17.85 -12.74
CA GLN A 93 17.20 -18.18 -11.93
C GLN A 93 17.97 -16.92 -11.48
N LYS A 94 18.01 -15.90 -12.33
CA LYS A 94 18.73 -14.65 -12.05
C LYS A 94 17.90 -13.77 -11.12
N LYS A 95 18.35 -13.62 -9.86
CA LYS A 95 17.70 -12.79 -8.84
C LYS A 95 17.39 -11.37 -9.32
N ALA A 96 18.33 -10.73 -10.03
CA ALA A 96 18.15 -9.37 -10.55
C ALA A 96 16.96 -9.28 -11.54
N TRP A 97 16.83 -10.27 -12.42
CA TRP A 97 15.71 -10.34 -13.37
C TRP A 97 14.38 -10.57 -12.65
N LEU A 98 14.35 -11.44 -11.64
CA LEU A 98 13.15 -11.67 -10.85
C LEU A 98 12.71 -10.39 -10.11
N VAL A 99 13.64 -9.65 -9.51
CA VAL A 99 13.37 -8.36 -8.87
C VAL A 99 12.82 -7.36 -9.88
N ALA A 100 13.44 -7.24 -11.07
CA ALA A 100 13.01 -6.31 -12.10
C ALA A 100 11.59 -6.60 -12.62
N VAL A 101 11.26 -7.86 -12.92
CA VAL A 101 9.92 -8.26 -13.37
C VAL A 101 8.88 -8.04 -12.28
N THR A 102 9.21 -8.36 -11.03
CA THR A 102 8.29 -8.14 -9.89
C THR A 102 8.04 -6.65 -9.69
N MET A 103 9.08 -5.82 -9.79
CA MET A 103 8.97 -4.37 -9.65
C MET A 103 8.13 -3.78 -10.78
N LEU A 104 8.35 -4.19 -12.03
CA LEU A 104 7.57 -3.74 -13.17
C LEU A 104 6.08 -4.07 -12.98
N PHE A 105 5.78 -5.29 -12.52
CA PHE A 105 4.42 -5.68 -12.18
C PHE A 105 3.80 -4.79 -11.10
N CYS A 106 4.50 -4.58 -9.97
CA CYS A 106 3.96 -3.78 -8.87
C CYS A 106 3.77 -2.30 -9.25
N ALA A 107 4.70 -1.74 -10.03
CA ALA A 107 4.60 -0.36 -10.53
C ALA A 107 3.44 -0.20 -11.52
N ALA A 108 3.24 -1.16 -12.43
CA ALA A 108 2.10 -1.17 -13.32
C ALA A 108 0.78 -1.30 -12.54
N PHE A 109 0.75 -2.15 -11.51
CA PHE A 109 -0.41 -2.30 -10.64
C PHE A 109 -0.72 -0.99 -9.89
N ALA A 110 0.30 -0.33 -9.33
CA ALA A 110 0.15 0.99 -8.68
C ALA A 110 -0.39 2.06 -9.63
N ALA A 111 0.08 2.08 -10.88
CA ALA A 111 -0.43 3.02 -11.88
C ALA A 111 -1.91 2.75 -12.23
N VAL A 112 -2.30 1.48 -12.36
CA VAL A 112 -3.69 1.09 -12.63
C VAL A 112 -4.59 1.41 -11.44
N ASP A 113 -4.10 1.21 -10.21
CA ASP A 113 -4.83 1.51 -8.98
C ASP A 113 -5.09 3.01 -8.83
N GLU A 114 -4.08 3.85 -9.04
CA GLU A 114 -4.24 5.31 -9.03
C GLU A 114 -5.16 5.79 -10.16
N LEU A 115 -5.05 5.21 -11.36
CA LEU A 115 -5.97 5.51 -12.45
C LEU A 115 -7.42 5.14 -12.08
N HIS A 116 -7.63 4.01 -11.42
CA HIS A 116 -8.93 3.60 -10.90
C HIS A 116 -9.46 4.58 -9.84
N GLN A 117 -8.60 5.03 -8.92
CA GLN A 117 -8.97 6.01 -7.90
C GLN A 117 -9.43 7.35 -8.46
N VAL A 118 -8.91 7.80 -9.60
CA VAL A 118 -9.38 9.05 -10.24
C VAL A 118 -10.88 9.03 -10.52
N TYR A 119 -11.47 7.85 -10.75
CA TYR A 119 -12.90 7.70 -10.98
C TYR A 119 -13.73 7.57 -9.69
N VAL A 120 -13.08 7.51 -8.53
CA VAL A 120 -13.74 7.38 -7.22
C VAL A 120 -13.97 8.78 -6.61
N PRO A 121 -15.21 9.12 -6.20
CA PRO A 121 -15.52 10.43 -5.63
C PRO A 121 -14.65 10.81 -4.43
N GLY A 122 -14.05 11.99 -4.48
CA GLY A 122 -13.22 12.54 -3.40
C GLY A 122 -11.79 11.97 -3.33
N ARG A 123 -11.33 11.28 -4.39
CA ARG A 123 -9.94 10.89 -4.59
C ARG A 123 -9.28 11.79 -5.62
N SER A 124 -8.00 12.08 -5.42
CA SER A 124 -7.15 12.78 -6.37
C SER A 124 -6.06 11.79 -6.79
N GLY A 125 -6.01 11.44 -8.08
CA GLY A 125 -4.91 10.62 -8.58
C GLY A 125 -3.64 11.46 -8.67
N GLU A 126 -2.62 11.11 -7.89
CA GLU A 126 -1.35 11.82 -7.88
C GLU A 126 -0.23 10.89 -8.37
N LEU A 127 0.58 11.36 -9.33
CA LEU A 127 1.79 10.64 -9.74
C LEU A 127 2.74 10.37 -8.55
N ARG A 128 2.69 11.22 -7.53
CA ARG A 128 3.42 11.04 -6.28
C ARG A 128 3.01 9.77 -5.54
N ASP A 129 1.72 9.44 -5.56
CA ASP A 129 1.19 8.28 -4.85
C ASP A 129 1.65 6.98 -5.54
N VAL A 130 1.65 6.96 -6.89
CA VAL A 130 2.27 5.86 -7.67
C VAL A 130 3.74 5.65 -7.30
N MET A 131 4.52 6.74 -7.13
CA MET A 131 5.94 6.64 -6.76
C MET A 131 6.13 6.09 -5.34
N ILE A 132 5.30 6.52 -4.38
CA ILE A 132 5.36 6.05 -2.98
C ILE A 132 5.00 4.57 -2.91
N ASP A 133 3.94 4.15 -3.61
CA ASP A 133 3.48 2.77 -3.63
C ASP A 133 4.48 1.85 -4.33
N SER A 134 5.04 2.31 -5.45
CA SER A 134 6.13 1.62 -6.15
C SER A 134 7.37 1.48 -5.26
N GLY A 135 7.75 2.53 -4.53
CA GLY A 135 8.86 2.49 -3.57
C GLY A 135 8.61 1.50 -2.43
N SER A 136 7.38 1.46 -1.92
CA SER A 136 6.97 0.53 -0.86
C SER A 136 7.01 -0.92 -1.35
N ALA A 137 6.55 -1.18 -2.58
CA ALA A 137 6.65 -2.48 -3.22
C ALA A 137 8.11 -2.91 -3.41
N LEU A 138 8.99 -2.00 -3.85
CA LEU A 138 10.42 -2.27 -3.95
C LEU A 138 11.02 -2.67 -2.60
N ALA A 139 10.68 -1.95 -1.52
CA ALA A 139 11.14 -2.30 -0.18
C ALA A 139 10.70 -3.72 0.22
N GLY A 140 9.46 -4.10 -0.05
CA GLY A 140 8.94 -5.46 0.18
C GLY A 140 9.66 -6.52 -0.65
N ILE A 141 9.88 -6.25 -1.94
CA ILE A 141 10.65 -7.13 -2.83
C ILE A 141 12.06 -7.34 -2.29
N LEU A 142 12.78 -6.26 -1.95
CA LEU A 142 14.15 -6.34 -1.45
C LEU A 142 14.23 -7.10 -0.12
N PHE A 143 13.27 -6.87 0.78
CA PHE A 143 13.11 -7.60 2.03
C PHE A 143 12.99 -9.11 1.76
N CYS A 144 11.99 -9.55 1.00
CA CYS A 144 11.80 -10.97 0.66
C CYS A 144 12.97 -11.56 -0.13
N SER A 145 13.61 -10.79 -1.00
CA SER A 145 14.74 -11.25 -1.80
C SER A 145 15.97 -11.61 -0.95
N ARG A 146 16.14 -10.95 0.20
CA ARG A 146 17.24 -11.23 1.15
C ARG A 146 16.95 -12.45 2.01
N TYR A 147 15.72 -12.61 2.49
CA TYR A 147 15.36 -13.71 3.41
C TYR A 147 14.93 -15.00 2.69
N GLY A 148 14.42 -14.92 1.45
CA GLY A 148 13.96 -16.08 0.69
C GLY A 148 15.06 -16.98 0.10
N SER A 149 16.30 -16.49 0.01
CA SER A 149 17.40 -17.18 -0.70
C SER A 149 18.04 -18.34 0.09
N ARG A 150 17.70 -18.54 1.38
CA ARG A 150 18.34 -19.57 2.22
C ARG A 150 17.76 -20.99 2.13
N LYS A 151 16.59 -21.21 1.50
CA LYS A 151 15.89 -22.51 1.53
C LYS A 151 15.80 -23.25 0.18
N GLY A 152 16.65 -22.92 -0.80
CA GLY A 152 16.57 -23.50 -2.15
C GLY A 152 17.87 -24.11 -2.69
N GLN A 153 18.85 -24.42 -1.83
CA GLN A 153 20.14 -25.02 -2.22
C GLN A 153 20.46 -26.31 -1.45
N SER A 154 19.48 -26.96 -0.80
CA SER A 154 19.66 -28.31 -0.27
C SER A 154 18.98 -29.34 -1.15
#